data_AF-A0A9E5CVD1-F1
#
_entry.id   AF-A0A9E5CVD1-F1
#
_cell.length_a   1.000
_cell.length_b   1.000
_cell.length_c   1.000
_cell.angle_alpha   90.00
_cell.angle_beta   90.00
_cell.angle_gamma   90.00
#
_symmetry.space_group_name_H-M   'P 1'
#
loop_
_entity.id
_entity.type
_entity.pdbx_description
1 polymer ?
#
loop_
_entity_poly.entity_id
_entity_poly.type
_entity_poly.pdbx_seq_one_letter_code
_entity_poly.pdbx_strand_id
1 'polypeptide(L)'
;MPKNPIKISDTTFRDGHQSLMATRLRMEDMEPLLADMDAVGFHSMEVWGGATFDVTTRFLGEDPWERLRTFKRLLPKTPLSMLLRGQSLVGYRAYADDVVDAFVERSAEVGIDIFRVFDALNDPVNLEQAARAVKKSKKHLQMAVCYSLTEEGRLGGPIYNMEYYLGKVTDFEAMGADSICIKDMGGLLAPYDAFDLVTEIKKVTNVPLQLHCHYTSGMASMSVLKAMEAGVDIVDTCLAPLALRTAQPAVEPLLLTLGGTDRDPGLDMDRLLELGDMLEKVLPKYKSYLETPRSAVIDARVLKHQIPGGMASNLVSQLREADAIDRLDEVLEEISRTRKDLGYPPLVTPMSQMTGSQAVNNVLFGRYKMITGPVRDYVAGAYGTPPAAIDGDLVKLAMTDREPVTGRPADSLKPEMDEARESIKAISDDIDDILIYALYPTTGLRFLKIKHGREPMPDEMKPGSDEPSRTEVVSAPSVPTVTPPRSPNARQFNVFVGGEHFQVEVDPIRPARDALV
;
A
#
# COMPACT_ATOMS: atom_id res chain seq x y z
N MET A 1 -30.21 -14.23 7.37
CA MET A 1 -29.27 -13.61 6.41
C MET A 1 -30.06 -12.87 5.35
N PRO A 2 -29.47 -11.82 4.73
CA PRO A 2 -30.04 -11.15 3.56
C PRO A 2 -30.34 -12.15 2.42
N LYS A 3 -31.36 -11.85 1.60
CA LYS A 3 -31.84 -12.71 0.50
C LYS A 3 -31.23 -12.37 -0.87
N ASN A 4 -30.00 -11.89 -0.89
CA ASN A 4 -29.30 -11.49 -2.10
C ASN A 4 -27.90 -12.11 -2.13
N PRO A 5 -27.46 -12.73 -3.24
CA PRO A 5 -26.10 -13.19 -3.44
C PRO A 5 -25.07 -12.10 -3.09
N ILE A 6 -23.99 -12.48 -2.41
CA ILE A 6 -22.87 -11.56 -2.20
C ILE A 6 -22.18 -11.27 -3.53
N LYS A 7 -21.66 -10.06 -3.71
CA LYS A 7 -20.80 -9.72 -4.83
C LYS A 7 -19.33 -9.87 -4.43
N ILE A 8 -18.53 -10.48 -5.30
CA ILE A 8 -17.09 -10.66 -5.06
C ILE A 8 -16.30 -9.73 -5.97
N SER A 9 -15.42 -8.92 -5.39
CA SER A 9 -14.41 -8.15 -6.11
C SER A 9 -13.05 -8.82 -5.96
N ASP A 10 -12.42 -9.20 -7.07
CA ASP A 10 -11.09 -9.80 -7.04
C ASP A 10 -10.00 -8.73 -6.91
N THR A 11 -9.00 -8.97 -6.07
CA THR A 11 -7.85 -8.09 -5.86
C THR A 11 -6.51 -8.74 -6.23
N THR A 12 -6.53 -9.90 -6.90
CA THR A 12 -5.36 -10.74 -7.17
C THR A 12 -4.28 -9.98 -7.96
N PHE A 13 -4.67 -9.25 -9.00
CA PHE A 13 -3.74 -8.51 -9.89
C PHE A 13 -3.43 -7.07 -9.45
N ARG A 14 -3.85 -6.65 -8.26
CA ARG A 14 -3.44 -5.38 -7.64
C ARG A 14 -2.98 -5.59 -6.20
N ASP A 15 -3.90 -5.70 -5.24
CA ASP A 15 -3.54 -5.71 -3.82
C ASP A 15 -2.90 -7.01 -3.36
N GLY A 16 -3.27 -8.16 -3.95
CA GLY A 16 -2.71 -9.46 -3.60
C GLY A 16 -1.20 -9.49 -3.78
N HIS A 17 -0.73 -9.25 -5.00
CA HIS A 17 0.72 -9.21 -5.28
C HIS A 17 1.41 -7.97 -4.68
N GLN A 18 0.71 -6.83 -4.53
CA GLN A 18 1.26 -5.68 -3.80
C GLN A 18 1.57 -6.04 -2.35
N SER A 19 0.70 -6.83 -1.70
CA SER A 19 0.83 -7.22 -0.29
C SER A 19 1.88 -8.31 -0.07
N LEU A 20 2.02 -9.25 -1.01
CA LEU A 20 2.83 -10.46 -0.83
C LEU A 20 4.18 -10.43 -1.53
N MET A 21 4.31 -9.67 -2.62
CA MET A 21 5.50 -9.71 -3.46
C MET A 21 5.93 -8.33 -3.97
N ALA A 22 5.78 -7.30 -3.13
CA ALA A 22 6.23 -5.93 -3.40
C ALA A 22 5.77 -5.39 -4.76
N THR A 23 4.58 -5.79 -5.19
CA THR A 23 3.94 -5.35 -6.45
C THR A 23 4.66 -5.82 -7.72
N ARG A 24 5.41 -6.92 -7.65
CA ARG A 24 6.34 -7.33 -8.74
C ARG A 24 5.74 -8.23 -9.82
N LEU A 25 4.47 -8.61 -9.72
CA LEU A 25 3.85 -9.44 -10.75
C LEU A 25 3.80 -8.68 -12.10
N ARG A 26 4.36 -9.31 -13.13
CA ARG A 26 4.52 -8.75 -14.49
C ARG A 26 3.31 -9.00 -15.36
N MET A 27 3.09 -8.13 -16.35
CA MET A 27 1.95 -8.27 -17.27
C MET A 27 2.02 -9.59 -18.06
N GLU A 28 3.21 -10.03 -18.48
CA GLU A 28 3.42 -11.28 -19.23
C GLU A 28 2.96 -12.54 -18.48
N ASP A 29 2.97 -12.47 -17.15
CA ASP A 29 2.57 -13.56 -16.25
C ASP A 29 1.10 -13.46 -15.84
N MET A 30 0.48 -12.28 -15.95
CA MET A 30 -0.96 -12.06 -15.73
C MET A 30 -1.78 -12.37 -16.99
N GLU A 31 -1.28 -11.97 -18.17
CA GLU A 31 -1.98 -12.04 -19.45
C GLU A 31 -2.61 -13.42 -19.74
N PRO A 32 -1.93 -14.56 -19.52
CA PRO A 32 -2.49 -15.88 -19.80
C PRO A 32 -3.73 -16.23 -18.97
N LEU A 33 -3.95 -15.58 -17.82
CA LEU A 33 -5.07 -15.85 -16.92
C LEU A 33 -6.29 -14.97 -17.20
N LEU A 34 -6.14 -13.86 -17.92
CA LEU A 34 -7.16 -12.80 -17.95
C LEU A 34 -8.48 -13.24 -18.58
N ALA A 35 -8.43 -13.96 -19.70
CA ALA A 35 -9.65 -14.42 -20.35
C ALA A 35 -10.49 -15.34 -19.44
N ASP A 36 -9.82 -16.16 -18.62
CA ASP A 36 -10.48 -17.05 -17.67
C ASP A 36 -10.99 -16.30 -16.44
N MET A 37 -10.21 -15.33 -15.93
CA MET A 37 -10.64 -14.43 -14.87
C MET A 37 -11.89 -13.63 -15.25
N ASP A 38 -11.96 -13.09 -16.47
CA ASP A 38 -13.12 -12.32 -16.97
C ASP A 38 -14.41 -13.16 -17.02
N ALA A 39 -14.27 -14.47 -17.18
CA ALA A 39 -15.39 -15.38 -17.34
C ALA A 39 -15.79 -16.09 -16.04
N VAL A 40 -15.11 -15.80 -14.91
CA VAL A 40 -15.57 -16.19 -13.56
C VAL A 40 -16.89 -15.51 -13.20
N GLY A 41 -17.05 -14.23 -13.57
CA GLY A 41 -18.22 -13.43 -13.19
C GLY A 41 -18.06 -12.62 -11.90
N PHE A 42 -16.84 -12.16 -11.61
CA PHE A 42 -16.61 -11.21 -10.52
C PHE A 42 -17.44 -9.92 -10.71
N HIS A 43 -17.81 -9.29 -9.60
CA HIS A 43 -18.47 -7.98 -9.62
C HIS A 43 -17.54 -6.90 -10.20
N SER A 44 -16.27 -6.96 -9.85
CA SER A 44 -15.21 -6.13 -10.41
C SER A 44 -13.86 -6.79 -10.16
N MET A 45 -12.84 -6.35 -10.88
CA MET A 45 -11.45 -6.71 -10.65
C MET A 45 -10.63 -5.46 -10.37
N GLU A 46 -10.00 -5.42 -9.21
CA GLU A 46 -9.03 -4.40 -8.88
C GLU A 46 -7.69 -4.74 -9.52
N VAL A 47 -7.32 -3.99 -10.55
CA VAL A 47 -6.16 -4.30 -11.42
C VAL A 47 -5.16 -3.16 -11.52
N TRP A 48 -5.48 -2.00 -10.94
CA TRP A 48 -4.71 -0.77 -11.17
C TRP A 48 -4.71 0.22 -10.00
N GLY A 49 -3.90 1.26 -10.09
CA GLY A 49 -3.69 2.22 -9.01
C GLY A 49 -2.83 1.66 -7.87
N GLY A 50 -2.90 2.27 -6.70
CA GLY A 50 -1.98 1.95 -5.61
C GLY A 50 -0.50 2.04 -6.05
N ALA A 51 0.31 1.05 -5.70
CA ALA A 51 1.73 1.04 -6.04
C ALA A 51 2.02 0.58 -7.49
N THR A 52 1.04 0.02 -8.20
CA THR A 52 1.26 -0.58 -9.53
C THR A 52 1.73 0.43 -10.57
N PHE A 53 1.33 1.70 -10.43
CA PHE A 53 1.73 2.76 -11.37
C PHE A 53 3.22 3.10 -11.26
N ASP A 54 3.75 3.33 -10.05
CA ASP A 54 5.19 3.57 -9.87
C ASP A 54 6.00 2.31 -10.16
N VAL A 55 5.58 1.16 -9.63
CA VAL A 55 6.39 -0.07 -9.70
C VAL A 55 6.60 -0.56 -11.13
N THR A 56 5.59 -0.42 -11.99
CA THR A 56 5.73 -0.77 -13.42
C THR A 56 6.81 0.05 -14.10
N THR A 57 6.80 1.37 -13.93
CA THR A 57 7.80 2.28 -14.52
C THR A 57 9.18 2.14 -13.87
N ARG A 58 9.24 2.04 -12.53
CA ARG A 58 10.48 2.07 -11.75
C ARG A 58 11.23 0.75 -11.75
N PHE A 59 10.51 -0.37 -11.82
CA PHE A 59 11.11 -1.68 -11.56
C PHE A 59 10.81 -2.73 -12.60
N LEU A 60 9.71 -2.63 -13.36
CA LEU A 60 9.35 -3.67 -14.32
C LEU A 60 9.66 -3.27 -15.77
N GLY A 61 9.96 -2.00 -16.02
CA GLY A 61 10.13 -1.49 -17.38
C GLY A 61 8.84 -1.56 -18.19
N GLU A 62 7.69 -1.57 -17.52
CA GLU A 62 6.37 -1.69 -18.14
C GLU A 62 5.64 -0.35 -18.11
N ASP A 63 4.93 -0.03 -19.18
CA ASP A 63 4.08 1.15 -19.23
C ASP A 63 2.77 0.89 -18.44
N PRO A 64 2.47 1.65 -17.37
CA PRO A 64 1.27 1.46 -16.58
C PRO A 64 -0.01 1.64 -17.40
N TRP A 65 0.01 2.50 -18.42
CA TRP A 65 -1.16 2.73 -19.27
C TRP A 65 -1.37 1.58 -20.25
N GLU A 66 -0.29 1.03 -20.82
CA GLU A 66 -0.39 -0.13 -21.70
C GLU A 66 -0.83 -1.39 -20.94
N ARG A 67 -0.37 -1.52 -19.70
CA ARG A 67 -0.86 -2.55 -18.78
C ARG A 67 -2.38 -2.43 -18.58
N LEU A 68 -2.90 -1.21 -18.34
CA LEU A 68 -4.34 -1.00 -18.21
C LEU A 68 -5.11 -1.28 -19.52
N ARG A 69 -4.59 -0.88 -20.68
CA ARG A 69 -5.19 -1.21 -21.98
C ARG A 69 -5.26 -2.71 -22.20
N THR A 70 -4.23 -3.44 -21.79
CA THR A 70 -4.19 -4.91 -21.89
C THR A 70 -5.26 -5.54 -21.01
N PHE A 71 -5.41 -5.09 -19.76
CA PHE A 71 -6.54 -5.50 -18.93
C PHE A 71 -7.88 -5.18 -19.59
N LYS A 72 -8.09 -3.95 -20.08
CA LYS A 72 -9.37 -3.56 -20.70
C LYS A 72 -9.70 -4.39 -21.94
N ARG A 73 -8.69 -4.74 -22.73
CA ARG A 73 -8.81 -5.59 -23.92
C ARG A 73 -9.19 -7.04 -23.58
N LEU A 74 -8.63 -7.58 -22.50
CA LEU A 74 -8.76 -9.00 -22.14
C LEU A 74 -9.80 -9.29 -21.05
N LEU A 75 -10.29 -8.25 -20.37
CA LEU A 75 -11.38 -8.29 -19.39
C LEU A 75 -12.58 -7.45 -19.87
N PRO A 76 -13.22 -7.77 -21.01
CA PRO A 76 -14.29 -6.94 -21.56
C PRO A 76 -15.61 -7.00 -20.77
N LYS A 77 -15.84 -8.05 -19.97
CA LYS A 77 -17.11 -8.24 -19.23
C LYS A 77 -17.05 -7.66 -17.83
N THR A 78 -15.90 -7.78 -17.18
CA THR A 78 -15.74 -7.46 -15.76
C THR A 78 -15.31 -6.00 -15.58
N PRO A 79 -16.02 -5.19 -14.78
CA PRO A 79 -15.62 -3.82 -14.49
C PRO A 79 -14.22 -3.73 -13.86
N LEU A 80 -13.38 -2.83 -14.36
CA LEU A 80 -12.04 -2.61 -13.81
C LEU A 80 -12.08 -1.57 -12.70
N SER A 81 -11.49 -1.92 -11.56
CA SER A 81 -11.36 -1.06 -10.38
C SER A 81 -9.92 -0.62 -10.16
N MET A 82 -9.76 0.60 -9.63
CA MET A 82 -8.48 1.09 -9.13
C MET A 82 -8.56 1.66 -7.72
N LEU A 83 -7.45 1.60 -6.99
CA LEU A 83 -7.26 2.34 -5.75
C LEU A 83 -6.62 3.71 -6.04
N LEU A 84 -7.31 4.79 -5.68
CA LEU A 84 -6.89 6.18 -5.88
C LEU A 84 -6.80 6.92 -4.54
N ARG A 85 -5.67 7.53 -4.23
CA ARG A 85 -5.50 8.35 -3.02
C ARG A 85 -5.91 9.79 -3.30
N GLY A 86 -7.20 10.14 -3.22
CA GLY A 86 -7.73 11.51 -3.29
C GLY A 86 -6.86 12.51 -4.09
N GLN A 87 -6.39 13.55 -3.40
CA GLN A 87 -5.51 14.59 -3.95
C GLN A 87 -4.08 14.13 -4.33
N SER A 88 -3.65 12.96 -3.87
CA SER A 88 -2.32 12.40 -4.16
C SER A 88 -2.31 11.36 -5.27
N LEU A 89 -3.47 11.02 -5.84
CA LEU A 89 -3.63 10.07 -6.93
C LEU A 89 -2.91 8.72 -6.64
N VAL A 90 -1.90 8.39 -7.45
CA VAL A 90 -1.03 7.22 -7.27
C VAL A 90 0.37 7.61 -6.77
N GLY A 91 0.62 8.90 -6.52
CA GLY A 91 1.90 9.45 -6.10
C GLY A 91 2.12 9.55 -4.59
N TYR A 92 3.08 10.41 -4.22
CA TYR A 92 3.60 10.53 -2.85
C TYR A 92 3.34 11.90 -2.18
N ARG A 93 2.74 12.84 -2.91
CA ARG A 93 2.34 14.17 -2.41
C ARG A 93 0.97 14.55 -2.96
N ALA A 94 0.38 15.62 -2.43
CA ALA A 94 -0.75 16.27 -3.07
C ALA A 94 -0.33 16.89 -4.42
N TYR A 95 -1.22 16.81 -5.40
CA TYR A 95 -1.09 17.41 -6.73
C TYR A 95 -2.10 18.53 -6.92
N ALA A 96 -1.78 19.47 -7.79
CA ALA A 96 -2.75 20.47 -8.23
C ALA A 96 -3.95 19.83 -8.94
N ASP A 97 -5.08 20.54 -8.95
CA ASP A 97 -6.36 20.02 -9.44
C ASP A 97 -6.35 19.68 -10.93
N ASP A 98 -5.55 20.37 -11.74
CA ASP A 98 -5.40 20.08 -13.17
C ASP A 98 -4.78 18.70 -13.42
N VAL A 99 -3.81 18.29 -12.58
CA VAL A 99 -3.24 16.94 -12.61
C VAL A 99 -4.27 15.90 -12.16
N VAL A 100 -5.05 16.21 -11.11
CA VAL A 100 -6.11 15.30 -10.63
C VAL A 100 -7.15 15.07 -11.71
N ASP A 101 -7.64 16.14 -12.34
CA ASP A 101 -8.63 16.07 -13.42
C ASP A 101 -8.07 15.28 -14.61
N ALA A 102 -6.88 15.63 -15.10
CA ALA A 102 -6.27 14.98 -16.24
C ALA A 102 -6.01 13.49 -15.99
N PHE A 103 -5.54 13.12 -14.79
CA PHE A 103 -5.28 11.73 -14.45
C PHE A 103 -6.55 10.89 -14.36
N VAL A 104 -7.59 11.41 -13.70
CA VAL A 104 -8.86 10.69 -13.53
C VAL A 104 -9.58 10.55 -14.87
N GLU A 105 -9.67 11.63 -15.66
CA GLU A 105 -10.25 11.62 -17.00
C GLU A 105 -9.52 10.60 -17.89
N ARG A 106 -8.18 10.64 -17.90
CA ARG A 106 -7.40 9.69 -18.70
C ARG A 106 -7.56 8.25 -18.25
N SER A 107 -7.58 7.99 -16.93
CA SER A 107 -7.80 6.64 -16.39
C SER A 107 -9.18 6.09 -16.79
N ALA A 108 -10.21 6.95 -16.80
CA ALA A 108 -11.56 6.61 -17.20
C ALA A 108 -11.67 6.29 -18.70
N GLU A 109 -10.98 7.06 -19.54
CA GLU A 109 -10.89 6.84 -20.99
C GLU A 109 -10.21 5.51 -21.34
N VAL A 110 -9.09 5.20 -20.66
CA VAL A 110 -8.28 4.02 -20.97
C VAL A 110 -8.98 2.73 -20.53
N GLY A 111 -9.72 2.74 -19.41
CA GLY A 111 -10.55 1.57 -19.08
C GLY A 111 -11.02 1.42 -17.65
N ILE A 112 -10.66 2.31 -16.71
CA ILE A 112 -11.15 2.22 -15.33
C ILE A 112 -12.65 2.52 -15.29
N ASP A 113 -13.38 1.65 -14.60
CA ASP A 113 -14.83 1.73 -14.44
C ASP A 113 -15.20 2.15 -13.00
N ILE A 114 -14.44 1.69 -12.00
CA ILE A 114 -14.65 1.96 -10.57
C ILE A 114 -13.41 2.64 -9.98
N PHE A 115 -13.60 3.83 -9.41
CA PHE A 115 -12.56 4.53 -8.68
C PHE A 115 -12.81 4.40 -7.18
N ARG A 116 -12.00 3.60 -6.49
CA ARG A 116 -11.97 3.53 -5.03
C ARG A 116 -11.10 4.67 -4.50
N VAL A 117 -11.74 5.77 -4.11
CA VAL A 117 -11.08 6.99 -3.66
C VAL A 117 -11.00 7.02 -2.13
N PHE A 118 -9.79 7.15 -1.59
CA PHE A 118 -9.55 7.22 -0.15
C PHE A 118 -8.58 8.35 0.22
N ASP A 119 -8.62 8.76 1.48
CA ASP A 119 -7.67 9.70 2.09
C ASP A 119 -7.09 9.06 3.36
N ALA A 120 -5.82 9.33 3.64
CA ALA A 120 -5.12 8.67 4.74
C ALA A 120 -5.64 9.08 6.12
N LEU A 121 -6.26 10.26 6.25
CA LEU A 121 -6.85 10.80 7.46
C LEU A 121 -8.39 10.69 7.48
N ASN A 122 -8.98 10.14 6.41
CA ASN A 122 -10.40 10.22 6.11
C ASN A 122 -10.91 11.68 6.05
N ASP A 123 -10.07 12.62 5.62
CA ASP A 123 -10.46 14.02 5.46
C ASP A 123 -11.23 14.19 4.13
N PRO A 124 -12.53 14.56 4.15
CA PRO A 124 -13.32 14.77 2.93
C PRO A 124 -12.73 15.84 2.01
N VAL A 125 -12.04 16.85 2.56
CA VAL A 125 -11.47 17.96 1.80
C VAL A 125 -10.43 17.48 0.77
N ASN A 126 -9.66 16.45 1.12
CA ASN A 126 -8.67 15.83 0.21
C ASN A 126 -9.30 14.90 -0.84
N LEU A 127 -10.61 14.66 -0.75
CA LEU A 127 -11.34 13.74 -1.63
C LEU A 127 -12.19 14.48 -2.66
N GLU A 128 -12.52 15.75 -2.41
CA GLU A 128 -13.48 16.51 -3.21
C GLU A 128 -13.12 16.56 -4.70
N GLN A 129 -11.88 16.92 -5.03
CA GLN A 129 -11.49 17.08 -6.44
C GLN A 129 -11.55 15.75 -7.19
N ALA A 130 -11.00 14.69 -6.59
CA ALA A 130 -11.04 13.36 -7.19
C ALA A 130 -12.49 12.86 -7.36
N ALA A 131 -13.36 13.07 -6.35
CA ALA A 131 -14.77 12.75 -6.45
C ALA A 131 -15.45 13.48 -7.61
N ARG A 132 -15.25 14.80 -7.72
CA ARG A 132 -15.77 15.62 -8.83
C ARG A 132 -15.29 15.11 -10.19
N ALA A 133 -14.00 14.82 -10.33
CA ALA A 133 -13.40 14.34 -11.57
C ALA A 133 -13.97 12.97 -12.01
N VAL A 134 -14.18 12.05 -11.06
CA VAL A 134 -14.78 10.73 -11.33
C VAL A 134 -16.22 10.87 -11.81
N LYS A 135 -17.03 11.70 -11.13
CA LYS A 135 -18.43 11.93 -11.54
C LYS A 135 -18.51 12.65 -12.89
N LYS A 136 -17.63 13.63 -13.15
CA LYS A 136 -17.51 14.30 -14.46
C LYS A 136 -17.20 13.31 -15.58
N SER A 137 -16.34 12.33 -15.30
CA SER A 137 -15.98 11.24 -16.21
C SER A 137 -17.07 10.16 -16.35
N LYS A 138 -18.20 10.28 -15.63
CA LYS A 138 -19.33 9.34 -15.63
C LYS A 138 -18.92 7.91 -15.23
N LYS A 139 -17.96 7.79 -14.33
CA LYS A 139 -17.50 6.52 -13.76
C LYS A 139 -18.03 6.33 -12.35
N HIS A 140 -17.92 5.11 -11.84
CA HIS A 140 -18.43 4.74 -10.53
C HIS A 140 -17.51 5.28 -9.43
N LEU A 141 -18.02 6.19 -8.61
CA LEU A 141 -17.32 6.74 -7.46
C LEU A 141 -17.53 5.84 -6.25
N GLN A 142 -16.48 5.11 -5.86
CA GLN A 142 -16.46 4.37 -4.60
C GLN A 142 -15.66 5.14 -3.55
N MET A 143 -16.34 5.71 -2.56
CA MET A 143 -15.67 6.42 -1.47
C MET A 143 -15.24 5.43 -0.39
N ALA A 144 -13.99 5.48 0.04
CA ALA A 144 -13.43 4.53 0.99
C ALA A 144 -13.06 5.19 2.32
N VAL A 145 -13.63 4.68 3.41
CA VAL A 145 -13.27 5.06 4.78
C VAL A 145 -12.21 4.10 5.30
N CYS A 146 -11.02 4.61 5.63
CA CYS A 146 -9.98 3.84 6.28
C CYS A 146 -10.45 3.45 7.69
N TYR A 147 -10.53 2.15 7.95
CA TYR A 147 -10.87 1.61 9.26
C TYR A 147 -9.66 1.66 10.19
N SER A 148 -9.89 2.13 11.41
CA SER A 148 -8.88 2.21 12.46
C SER A 148 -9.49 2.11 13.85
N LEU A 149 -8.63 1.95 14.85
CA LEU A 149 -9.01 1.87 16.25
C LEU A 149 -8.23 2.92 17.05
N THR A 150 -8.84 3.39 18.15
CA THR A 150 -8.20 4.33 19.07
C THR A 150 -7.46 3.58 20.19
N GLU A 151 -8.10 2.54 20.70
CA GLU A 151 -7.61 1.71 21.80
C GLU A 151 -7.42 0.26 21.33
N GLU A 152 -7.00 -0.62 22.24
CA GLU A 152 -6.65 -2.00 21.90
C GLU A 152 -7.89 -2.83 21.55
N GLY A 153 -7.90 -3.32 20.31
CA GLY A 153 -8.56 -4.57 19.94
C GLY A 153 -10.00 -4.48 19.46
N ARG A 154 -10.77 -3.41 19.74
CA ARG A 154 -12.20 -3.31 19.36
C ARG A 154 -12.67 -1.90 19.00
N LEU A 155 -13.73 -1.85 18.18
CA LEU A 155 -14.49 -0.64 17.85
C LEU A 155 -15.14 -0.04 19.11
N GLY A 156 -15.18 1.29 19.22
CA GLY A 156 -15.87 2.00 20.32
C GLY A 156 -15.00 2.96 21.13
N GLY A 157 -13.76 3.19 20.71
CA GLY A 157 -12.87 4.16 21.35
C GLY A 157 -13.37 5.60 21.23
N PRO A 158 -12.72 6.56 21.91
CA PRO A 158 -13.20 7.95 21.96
C PRO A 158 -13.16 8.70 20.62
N ILE A 159 -12.46 8.15 19.61
CA ILE A 159 -12.37 8.74 18.27
C ILE A 159 -13.00 7.79 17.26
N TYR A 160 -12.46 6.57 17.16
CA TYR A 160 -12.96 5.55 16.24
C TYR A 160 -14.05 4.72 16.92
N ASN A 161 -15.27 5.21 16.82
CA ASN A 161 -16.50 4.58 17.29
C ASN A 161 -17.56 4.58 16.18
N MET A 162 -18.75 4.05 16.49
CA MET A 162 -19.84 3.95 15.53
C MET A 162 -20.23 5.31 14.93
N GLU A 163 -20.32 6.36 15.75
CA GLU A 163 -20.70 7.70 15.30
C GLU A 163 -19.73 8.25 14.25
N TYR A 164 -18.42 8.07 14.46
CA TYR A 164 -17.40 8.45 13.48
C TYR A 164 -17.64 7.80 12.11
N TYR A 165 -17.85 6.48 12.07
CA TYR A 165 -18.03 5.77 10.82
C TYR A 165 -19.36 6.09 10.13
N LEU A 166 -20.46 6.23 10.88
CA LEU A 166 -21.74 6.66 10.34
C LEU A 166 -21.69 8.10 9.79
N GLY A 167 -20.95 8.98 10.47
CA GLY A 167 -20.67 10.33 9.98
C GLY A 167 -19.93 10.32 8.66
N LYS A 168 -18.86 9.52 8.53
CA LYS A 168 -18.13 9.38 7.26
C LYS A 168 -18.96 8.80 6.12
N VAL A 169 -19.83 7.84 6.41
CA VAL A 169 -20.80 7.34 5.43
C VAL A 169 -21.69 8.49 4.93
N THR A 170 -22.23 9.30 5.85
CA THR A 170 -23.09 10.44 5.51
C THR A 170 -22.34 11.48 4.66
N ASP A 171 -21.11 11.83 5.05
CA ASP A 171 -20.25 12.75 4.28
C ASP A 171 -20.04 12.22 2.85
N PHE A 172 -19.71 10.94 2.70
CA PHE A 172 -19.40 10.33 1.42
C PHE A 172 -20.63 10.19 0.51
N GLU A 173 -21.80 9.92 1.06
CA GLU A 173 -23.07 9.99 0.32
C GLU A 173 -23.32 11.39 -0.22
N ALA A 174 -23.11 12.43 0.60
CA ALA A 174 -23.28 13.82 0.20
C ALA A 174 -22.28 14.24 -0.91
N MET A 175 -21.11 13.61 -0.97
CA MET A 175 -20.13 13.76 -2.06
C MET A 175 -20.52 13.04 -3.35
N GLY A 176 -21.61 12.27 -3.35
CA GLY A 176 -22.14 11.58 -4.54
C GLY A 176 -21.57 10.18 -4.77
N ALA A 177 -21.15 9.49 -3.71
CA ALA A 177 -20.69 8.10 -3.77
C ALA A 177 -21.76 7.17 -4.39
N ASP A 178 -21.33 6.37 -5.36
CA ASP A 178 -22.15 5.30 -5.95
C ASP A 178 -22.05 3.99 -5.14
N SER A 179 -21.00 3.87 -4.32
CA SER A 179 -20.83 2.83 -3.29
C SER A 179 -19.85 3.32 -2.22
N ILE A 180 -19.89 2.74 -1.03
CA ILE A 180 -18.94 3.04 0.05
C ILE A 180 -18.12 1.80 0.40
N CYS A 181 -16.82 1.96 0.60
CA CYS A 181 -15.92 0.89 1.01
C CYS A 181 -15.44 1.12 2.45
N ILE A 182 -15.61 0.13 3.32
CA ILE A 182 -14.86 0.06 4.59
C ILE A 182 -13.50 -0.53 4.26
N LYS A 183 -12.45 0.29 4.35
CA LYS A 183 -11.08 -0.10 4.01
C LYS A 183 -10.28 -0.41 5.27
N ASP A 184 -10.28 -1.67 5.69
CA ASP A 184 -9.42 -2.19 6.75
C ASP A 184 -8.06 -2.64 6.21
N MET A 185 -7.20 -1.65 5.95
CA MET A 185 -5.84 -1.84 5.44
C MET A 185 -4.91 -2.56 6.42
N GLY A 186 -5.21 -2.51 7.72
CA GLY A 186 -4.39 -3.11 8.77
C GLY A 186 -4.78 -4.55 9.11
N GLY A 187 -5.98 -4.98 8.70
CA GLY A 187 -6.56 -6.25 9.15
C GLY A 187 -6.97 -6.20 10.62
N LEU A 188 -7.49 -5.07 11.08
CA LEU A 188 -7.82 -4.78 12.47
C LEU A 188 -9.30 -5.07 12.81
N LEU A 189 -10.17 -5.14 11.81
CA LEU A 189 -11.61 -5.26 12.01
C LEU A 189 -11.95 -6.63 12.61
N ALA A 190 -12.37 -6.64 13.86
CA ALA A 190 -12.79 -7.87 14.53
C ALA A 190 -14.15 -8.35 13.99
N PRO A 191 -14.45 -9.67 13.99
CA PRO A 191 -15.63 -10.18 13.29
C PRO A 191 -16.97 -9.66 13.81
N TYR A 192 -17.12 -9.56 15.14
CA TYR A 192 -18.35 -9.01 15.72
C TYR A 192 -18.45 -7.49 15.53
N ASP A 193 -17.32 -6.76 15.49
CA ASP A 193 -17.34 -5.33 15.14
C ASP A 193 -17.75 -5.14 13.67
N ALA A 194 -17.33 -6.04 12.78
CA ALA A 194 -17.77 -6.03 11.38
C ALA A 194 -19.28 -6.22 11.27
N PHE A 195 -19.85 -7.15 12.03
CA PHE A 195 -21.30 -7.38 12.07
C PHE A 195 -22.05 -6.12 12.52
N ASP A 196 -21.64 -5.55 13.65
CA ASP A 196 -22.31 -4.39 14.24
C ASP A 196 -22.16 -3.14 13.34
N LEU A 197 -20.95 -2.88 12.84
CA LEU A 197 -20.67 -1.75 11.95
C LEU A 197 -21.48 -1.81 10.66
N VAL A 198 -21.50 -2.96 9.99
CA VAL A 198 -22.30 -3.14 8.76
C VAL A 198 -23.78 -2.99 9.08
N THR A 199 -24.26 -3.58 10.18
CA THR A 199 -25.67 -3.49 10.58
C THR A 199 -26.11 -2.04 10.79
N GLU A 200 -25.32 -1.22 11.49
CA GLU A 200 -25.67 0.18 11.72
C GLU A 200 -25.55 1.02 10.44
N ILE A 201 -24.53 0.81 9.61
CA ILE A 201 -24.40 1.52 8.33
C ILE A 201 -25.60 1.24 7.43
N LYS A 202 -26.02 -0.02 7.30
CA LYS A 202 -27.16 -0.40 6.44
C LYS A 202 -28.51 0.14 6.93
N LYS A 203 -28.61 0.66 8.16
CA LYS A 203 -29.82 1.37 8.64
C LYS A 203 -29.89 2.82 8.15
N VAL A 204 -28.75 3.45 7.88
CA VAL A 204 -28.68 4.88 7.54
C VAL A 204 -28.50 5.15 6.05
N THR A 205 -28.02 4.16 5.29
CA THR A 205 -27.76 4.30 3.85
C THR A 205 -28.30 3.12 3.03
N ASN A 206 -28.72 3.39 1.79
CA ASN A 206 -28.99 2.38 0.76
C ASN A 206 -27.85 2.26 -0.26
N VAL A 207 -26.82 3.11 -0.17
CA VAL A 207 -25.64 3.05 -1.03
C VAL A 207 -24.95 1.70 -0.78
N PRO A 208 -24.58 0.95 -1.84
CA PRO A 208 -23.92 -0.34 -1.70
C PRO A 208 -22.65 -0.25 -0.85
N LEU A 209 -22.52 -1.19 0.09
CA LEU A 209 -21.38 -1.26 1.00
C LEU A 209 -20.42 -2.37 0.56
N GLN A 210 -19.14 -2.05 0.49
CA GLN A 210 -18.06 -2.97 0.21
C GLN A 210 -17.14 -3.10 1.42
N LEU A 211 -16.75 -4.33 1.76
CA LEU A 211 -15.73 -4.58 2.77
C LEU A 211 -14.42 -5.01 2.13
N HIS A 212 -13.37 -4.21 2.37
CA HIS A 212 -12.00 -4.53 2.04
C HIS A 212 -11.22 -4.77 3.33
N CYS A 213 -10.66 -5.97 3.51
CA CYS A 213 -9.99 -6.36 4.75
C CYS A 213 -8.75 -7.21 4.46
N HIS A 214 -7.64 -6.91 5.13
CA HIS A 214 -6.40 -7.68 5.04
C HIS A 214 -6.34 -8.78 6.11
N TYR A 215 -5.75 -9.93 5.77
CA TYR A 215 -5.66 -11.12 6.63
C TYR A 215 -4.51 -11.05 7.64
N THR A 216 -3.85 -9.90 7.82
CA THR A 216 -2.63 -9.74 8.63
C THR A 216 -2.77 -10.31 10.03
N SER A 217 -3.92 -10.08 10.68
CA SER A 217 -4.25 -10.57 12.02
C SER A 217 -4.78 -12.01 12.05
N GLY A 218 -5.14 -12.57 10.90
CA GLY A 218 -5.88 -13.83 10.78
C GLY A 218 -7.40 -13.70 10.87
N MET A 219 -7.95 -12.49 11.11
CA MET A 219 -9.38 -12.32 11.35
C MET A 219 -10.23 -12.12 10.07
N ALA A 220 -9.62 -11.74 8.94
CA ALA A 220 -10.37 -11.20 7.82
C ALA A 220 -11.43 -12.14 7.22
N SER A 221 -11.18 -13.45 7.10
CA SER A 221 -12.23 -14.40 6.63
C SER A 221 -13.45 -14.43 7.56
N MET A 222 -13.22 -14.38 8.88
CA MET A 222 -14.30 -14.34 9.86
C MET A 222 -15.04 -12.99 9.82
N SER A 223 -14.31 -11.89 9.68
CA SER A 223 -14.88 -10.54 9.58
C SER A 223 -15.70 -10.36 8.31
N VAL A 224 -15.22 -10.90 7.18
CA VAL A 224 -15.96 -10.96 5.92
C VAL A 224 -17.23 -11.78 6.06
N LEU A 225 -17.16 -12.98 6.67
CA LEU A 225 -18.35 -13.81 6.90
C LEU A 225 -19.39 -13.09 7.78
N LYS A 226 -18.95 -12.46 8.88
CA LYS A 226 -19.84 -11.69 9.77
C LYS A 226 -20.43 -10.47 9.06
N ALA A 227 -19.68 -9.78 8.22
CA ALA A 227 -20.19 -8.68 7.40
C ALA A 227 -21.22 -9.16 6.37
N MET A 228 -21.02 -10.34 5.76
CA MET A 228 -22.01 -10.96 4.85
C MET A 228 -23.31 -11.29 5.57
N GLU A 229 -23.25 -11.82 6.80
CA GLU A 229 -24.43 -12.09 7.62
C GLU A 229 -25.19 -10.80 7.98
N ALA A 230 -24.46 -9.70 8.20
CA ALA A 230 -25.01 -8.37 8.50
C ALA A 230 -25.54 -7.62 7.26
N GLY A 231 -25.23 -8.08 6.04
CA GLY A 231 -25.77 -7.50 4.80
C GLY A 231 -24.86 -6.53 4.06
N VAL A 232 -23.54 -6.68 4.18
CA VAL A 232 -22.60 -6.05 3.23
C VAL A 232 -22.91 -6.50 1.80
N ASP A 233 -22.76 -5.63 0.81
CA ASP A 233 -23.17 -5.93 -0.56
C ASP A 233 -22.04 -6.57 -1.38
N ILE A 234 -20.80 -6.15 -1.13
CA ILE A 234 -19.60 -6.56 -1.87
C ILE A 234 -18.46 -6.88 -0.89
N VAL A 235 -17.61 -7.85 -1.19
CA VAL A 235 -16.36 -8.10 -0.45
C VAL A 235 -15.18 -8.25 -1.38
N ASP A 236 -14.00 -7.85 -0.91
CA ASP A 236 -12.74 -8.09 -1.61
C ASP A 236 -12.16 -9.45 -1.23
N THR A 237 -11.69 -10.19 -2.24
CA THR A 237 -11.00 -11.47 -2.08
C THR A 237 -9.85 -11.60 -3.06
N CYS A 238 -8.93 -12.53 -2.80
CA CYS A 238 -7.92 -12.98 -3.76
C CYS A 238 -8.13 -14.45 -4.11
N LEU A 239 -7.56 -14.89 -5.23
CA LEU A 239 -7.25 -16.30 -5.45
C LEU A 239 -6.25 -16.78 -4.40
N ALA A 240 -6.43 -18.01 -3.90
CA ALA A 240 -5.67 -18.57 -2.78
C ALA A 240 -4.13 -18.40 -2.87
N PRO A 241 -3.47 -18.58 -4.04
CA PRO A 241 -2.01 -18.44 -4.14
C PRO A 241 -1.48 -17.03 -3.82
N LEU A 242 -2.33 -16.01 -3.95
CA LEU A 242 -2.02 -14.61 -3.62
C LEU A 242 -2.93 -14.03 -2.53
N ALA A 243 -3.54 -14.90 -1.73
CA ALA A 243 -4.39 -14.55 -0.60
C ALA A 243 -3.67 -14.74 0.75
N LEU A 244 -4.38 -14.41 1.83
CA LEU A 244 -3.97 -14.59 3.22
C LEU A 244 -2.71 -13.78 3.56
N ARG A 245 -2.05 -14.11 4.69
CA ARG A 245 -0.92 -13.33 5.23
C ARG A 245 -1.28 -11.84 5.29
N THR A 246 -0.55 -11.00 4.58
CA THR A 246 -0.81 -9.56 4.49
C THR A 246 -1.80 -9.19 3.39
N ALA A 247 -2.25 -10.11 2.54
CA ALA A 247 -3.27 -9.91 1.49
C ALA A 247 -4.69 -10.18 2.00
N GLN A 248 -5.67 -10.14 1.10
CA GLN A 248 -7.10 -10.37 1.36
C GLN A 248 -7.40 -11.85 1.66
N PRO A 249 -8.59 -12.18 2.22
CA PRO A 249 -9.09 -13.55 2.30
C PRO A 249 -9.11 -14.26 0.94
N ALA A 250 -8.88 -15.56 0.97
CA ALA A 250 -9.06 -16.43 -0.20
C ALA A 250 -10.55 -16.56 -0.55
N VAL A 251 -10.89 -16.50 -1.83
CA VAL A 251 -12.27 -16.60 -2.33
C VAL A 251 -12.84 -18.00 -2.18
N GLU A 252 -12.03 -19.03 -2.42
CA GLU A 252 -12.40 -20.44 -2.48
C GLU A 252 -13.05 -20.94 -1.18
N PRO A 253 -12.46 -20.78 0.01
CA PRO A 253 -13.13 -21.21 1.24
C PRO A 253 -14.43 -20.44 1.51
N LEU A 254 -14.54 -19.18 1.07
CA LEU A 254 -15.76 -18.40 1.24
C LEU A 254 -16.88 -18.93 0.34
N LEU A 255 -16.58 -19.30 -0.90
CA LEU A 255 -17.56 -19.90 -1.81
C LEU A 255 -18.13 -21.20 -1.27
N LEU A 256 -17.27 -22.12 -0.82
CA LEU A 256 -17.74 -23.36 -0.20
C LEU A 256 -18.58 -23.08 1.05
N THR A 257 -18.20 -22.08 1.85
CA THR A 257 -18.95 -21.68 3.06
C THR A 257 -20.34 -21.16 2.73
N LEU A 258 -20.50 -20.42 1.63
CA LEU A 258 -21.76 -19.81 1.22
C LEU A 258 -22.63 -20.72 0.35
N GLY A 259 -22.08 -21.83 -0.15
CA GLY A 259 -22.74 -22.77 -1.03
C GLY A 259 -24.13 -23.20 -0.54
N GLY A 260 -25.16 -22.96 -1.35
CA GLY A 260 -26.54 -23.32 -1.02
C GLY A 260 -27.24 -22.40 -0.01
N THR A 261 -26.61 -21.29 0.39
CA THR A 261 -27.25 -20.22 1.18
C THR A 261 -27.83 -19.14 0.26
N ASP A 262 -28.69 -18.26 0.80
CA ASP A 262 -29.19 -17.08 0.06
C ASP A 262 -28.09 -16.06 -0.33
N ARG A 263 -26.89 -16.24 0.22
CA ARG A 263 -25.72 -15.39 0.01
C ARG A 263 -24.72 -16.00 -0.98
N ASP A 264 -24.97 -17.20 -1.50
CA ASP A 264 -24.15 -17.87 -2.50
C ASP A 264 -23.97 -16.99 -3.76
N PRO A 265 -22.74 -16.61 -4.14
CA PRO A 265 -22.50 -15.79 -5.33
C PRO A 265 -22.60 -16.59 -6.65
N GLY A 266 -22.67 -17.93 -6.59
CA GLY A 266 -22.79 -18.78 -7.77
C GLY A 266 -21.56 -18.80 -8.69
N LEU A 267 -20.37 -18.53 -8.14
CA LEU A 267 -19.11 -18.59 -8.89
C LEU A 267 -18.64 -20.05 -9.06
N ASP A 268 -17.98 -20.33 -10.19
CA ASP A 268 -17.46 -21.66 -10.52
C ASP A 268 -16.18 -21.97 -9.72
N MET A 269 -16.28 -22.91 -8.77
CA MET A 269 -15.17 -23.35 -7.94
C MET A 269 -14.05 -24.02 -8.75
N ASP A 270 -14.40 -24.89 -9.70
CA ASP A 270 -13.41 -25.67 -10.45
C ASP A 270 -12.54 -24.72 -11.29
N ARG A 271 -13.17 -23.72 -11.90
CA ARG A 271 -12.47 -22.66 -12.63
C ARG A 271 -11.52 -21.85 -11.74
N LEU A 272 -11.92 -21.52 -10.52
CA LEU A 272 -11.07 -20.79 -9.58
C LEU A 272 -9.86 -21.62 -9.14
N LEU A 273 -10.05 -22.93 -8.94
CA LEU A 273 -8.95 -23.86 -8.65
C LEU A 273 -7.98 -23.96 -9.83
N GLU A 274 -8.48 -24.06 -11.07
CA GLU A 274 -7.64 -24.05 -12.28
C GLU A 274 -6.81 -22.76 -12.41
N LEU A 275 -7.43 -21.60 -12.16
CA LEU A 275 -6.74 -20.31 -12.12
C LEU A 275 -5.68 -20.26 -11.00
N GLY A 276 -5.99 -20.83 -9.84
CA GLY A 276 -5.05 -21.01 -8.74
C GLY A 276 -3.84 -21.85 -9.16
N ASP A 277 -4.06 -22.99 -9.82
CA ASP A 277 -3.00 -23.85 -10.34
C ASP A 277 -2.14 -23.17 -11.41
N MET A 278 -2.73 -22.29 -12.23
CA MET A 278 -1.99 -21.47 -13.19
C MET A 278 -1.08 -20.47 -12.47
N LEU A 279 -1.56 -19.80 -11.42
CA LEU A 279 -0.73 -18.91 -10.60
C LEU A 279 0.39 -19.68 -9.90
N GLU A 280 0.11 -20.82 -9.30
CA GLU A 280 1.14 -21.64 -8.61
C GLU A 280 2.28 -22.07 -9.54
N LYS A 281 2.04 -22.19 -10.85
CA LYS A 281 3.11 -22.44 -11.85
C LYS A 281 3.99 -21.22 -12.11
N VAL A 282 3.45 -20.02 -11.94
CA VAL A 282 4.11 -18.73 -12.21
C VAL A 282 4.86 -18.21 -10.99
N LEU A 283 4.27 -18.32 -9.80
CA LEU A 283 4.80 -17.76 -8.55
C LEU A 283 6.23 -18.19 -8.17
N PRO A 284 6.76 -19.38 -8.56
CA PRO A 284 8.15 -19.74 -8.32
C PRO A 284 9.17 -18.72 -8.88
N LYS A 285 8.85 -18.01 -9.98
CA LYS A 285 9.69 -16.91 -10.52
C LYS A 285 9.87 -15.76 -9.52
N TYR A 286 8.91 -15.59 -8.62
CA TYR A 286 8.83 -14.52 -7.64
C TYR A 286 9.20 -14.98 -6.22
N LYS A 287 9.79 -16.17 -6.08
CA LYS A 287 10.06 -16.80 -4.78
C LYS A 287 10.83 -15.89 -3.81
N SER A 288 11.81 -15.13 -4.31
CA SER A 288 12.60 -14.19 -3.49
C SER A 288 11.77 -13.10 -2.81
N TYR A 289 10.61 -12.75 -3.39
CA TYR A 289 9.69 -11.78 -2.80
C TYR A 289 8.68 -12.43 -1.84
N LEU A 290 8.36 -13.71 -2.05
CA LEU A 290 7.40 -14.48 -1.24
C LEU A 290 8.03 -15.11 0.00
N GLU A 291 9.35 -15.35 -0.02
CA GLU A 291 10.09 -15.92 1.10
C GLU A 291 10.04 -15.00 2.33
N THR A 292 9.67 -15.59 3.48
CA THR A 292 9.67 -14.92 4.77
C THR A 292 10.46 -15.73 5.79
N PRO A 293 11.29 -15.10 6.63
CA PRO A 293 12.00 -15.79 7.70
C PRO A 293 11.07 -16.23 8.84
N ARG A 294 9.80 -15.79 8.86
CA ARG A 294 8.83 -16.12 9.90
C ARG A 294 8.02 -17.35 9.51
N SER A 295 7.96 -18.33 10.41
CA SER A 295 7.09 -19.51 10.25
C SER A 295 5.60 -19.17 10.36
N ALA A 296 5.26 -18.13 11.14
CA ALA A 296 3.87 -17.70 11.31
C ALA A 296 3.32 -17.11 9.99
N VAL A 297 2.14 -17.56 9.58
CA VAL A 297 1.42 -17.04 8.41
C VAL A 297 0.83 -15.66 8.71
N ILE A 298 0.36 -15.46 9.95
CA ILE A 298 -0.23 -14.20 10.44
C ILE A 298 0.75 -13.45 11.35
N ASP A 299 0.58 -12.14 11.46
CA ASP A 299 1.26 -11.32 12.45
C ASP A 299 0.31 -10.99 13.61
N ALA A 300 0.25 -11.88 14.61
CA ALA A 300 -0.59 -11.67 15.79
C ALA A 300 -0.24 -10.40 16.58
N ARG A 301 0.98 -9.85 16.42
CA ARG A 301 1.39 -8.62 17.13
C ARG A 301 0.65 -7.39 16.61
N VAL A 302 0.14 -7.44 15.37
CA VAL A 302 -0.69 -6.37 14.80
C VAL A 302 -1.94 -6.08 15.65
N LEU A 303 -2.46 -7.09 16.35
CA LEU A 303 -3.60 -6.94 17.26
C LEU A 303 -3.30 -6.03 18.45
N LYS A 304 -2.02 -5.93 18.84
CA LYS A 304 -1.57 -5.08 19.93
C LYS A 304 -1.11 -3.72 19.41
N HIS A 305 -0.15 -3.70 18.49
CA HIS A 305 0.50 -2.46 18.07
C HIS A 305 -0.20 -1.76 16.89
N GLN A 306 -1.11 -2.42 16.17
CA GLN A 306 -1.86 -1.88 15.03
C GLN A 306 -0.98 -1.34 13.88
N ILE A 307 0.26 -1.79 13.80
CA ILE A 307 1.27 -1.36 12.81
C ILE A 307 1.21 -2.30 11.61
N PRO A 308 1.00 -1.80 10.38
CA PRO A 308 1.05 -2.62 9.18
C PRO A 308 2.39 -3.33 9.00
N GLY A 309 2.39 -4.54 8.45
CA GLY A 309 3.58 -5.39 8.34
C GLY A 309 4.77 -4.74 7.59
N GLY A 310 4.50 -4.02 6.49
CA GLY A 310 5.56 -3.32 5.73
C GLY A 310 6.29 -2.25 6.56
N MET A 311 5.57 -1.55 7.43
CA MET A 311 6.17 -0.57 8.35
C MET A 311 7.07 -1.26 9.40
N ALA A 312 6.67 -2.43 9.91
CA ALA A 312 7.49 -3.18 10.88
C ALA A 312 8.87 -3.57 10.31
N SER A 313 8.93 -4.00 9.04
CA SER A 313 10.20 -4.35 8.39
C SER A 313 11.14 -3.13 8.22
N ASN A 314 10.60 -1.97 7.86
CA ASN A 314 11.37 -0.74 7.72
C ASN A 314 11.92 -0.25 9.07
N LEU A 315 11.13 -0.33 10.15
CA LEU A 315 11.58 0.04 11.50
C LEU A 315 12.78 -0.81 11.94
N VAL A 316 12.73 -2.12 11.66
CA VAL A 316 13.85 -3.04 11.94
C VAL A 316 15.10 -2.66 11.15
N SER A 317 14.97 -2.26 9.88
CA SER A 317 16.12 -1.78 9.08
C SER A 317 16.74 -0.52 9.68
N GLN A 318 15.91 0.49 9.99
CA GLN A 318 16.37 1.75 10.59
C GLN A 318 17.11 1.53 11.91
N LEU A 319 16.59 0.65 12.77
CA LEU A 319 17.25 0.33 14.04
C LEU A 319 18.56 -0.45 13.85
N ARG A 320 18.66 -1.32 12.84
CA ARG A 320 19.93 -1.99 12.51
C ARG A 320 20.98 -1.00 11.99
N GLU A 321 20.58 -0.09 11.12
CA GLU A 321 21.45 0.97 10.59
C GLU A 321 21.96 1.90 11.71
N ALA A 322 21.14 2.11 12.75
CA ALA A 322 21.50 2.87 13.94
C ALA A 322 22.19 2.05 15.04
N ASP A 323 22.50 0.77 14.80
CA ASP A 323 23.07 -0.17 15.79
C ASP A 323 22.27 -0.22 17.12
N ALA A 324 20.94 -0.17 17.02
CA ALA A 324 20.00 -0.04 18.14
C ALA A 324 18.82 -1.03 18.05
N ILE A 325 19.03 -2.19 17.43
CA ILE A 325 17.97 -3.19 17.20
C ILE A 325 17.39 -3.77 18.49
N ASP A 326 18.17 -3.75 19.58
CA ASP A 326 17.78 -4.12 20.93
C ASP A 326 16.67 -3.21 21.50
N ARG A 327 16.48 -2.01 20.92
CA ARG A 327 15.46 -1.03 21.33
C ARG A 327 14.14 -1.13 20.55
N LEU A 328 13.93 -2.21 19.82
CA LEU A 328 12.71 -2.41 19.01
C LEU A 328 11.42 -2.33 19.85
N ASP A 329 11.40 -2.95 21.03
CA ASP A 329 10.21 -2.93 21.90
C ASP A 329 9.90 -1.50 22.40
N GLU A 330 10.93 -0.70 22.73
CA GLU A 330 10.76 0.72 23.06
C GLU A 330 10.13 1.49 21.89
N VAL A 331 10.56 1.23 20.66
CA VAL A 331 10.00 1.88 19.45
C VAL A 331 8.55 1.48 19.23
N LEU A 332 8.19 0.22 19.42
CA LEU A 332 6.81 -0.25 19.27
C LEU A 332 5.87 0.43 20.28
N GLU A 333 6.29 0.61 21.52
CA GLU A 333 5.54 1.37 22.53
C GLU A 333 5.47 2.87 22.17
N GLU A 334 6.58 3.43 21.71
CA GLU A 334 6.68 4.84 21.32
C GLU A 334 5.80 5.18 20.11
N ILE A 335 5.55 4.24 19.20
CA ILE A 335 4.65 4.42 18.06
C ILE A 335 3.22 4.70 18.53
N SER A 336 2.69 3.93 19.48
CA SER A 336 1.35 4.16 20.02
C SER A 336 1.22 5.55 20.65
N ARG A 337 2.27 6.00 21.37
CA ARG A 337 2.31 7.34 21.98
C ARG A 337 2.44 8.44 20.92
N THR A 338 3.30 8.25 19.93
CA THR A 338 3.49 9.22 18.83
C THR A 338 2.22 9.36 18.00
N ARG A 339 1.55 8.24 17.70
CA ARG A 339 0.26 8.24 17.01
C ARG A 339 -0.80 9.02 17.78
N LYS A 340 -0.88 8.83 19.10
CA LYS A 340 -1.78 9.60 19.97
C LYS A 340 -1.51 11.11 19.88
N ASP A 341 -0.25 11.51 20.03
CA ASP A 341 0.13 12.93 19.97
C ASP A 341 -0.14 13.55 18.60
N LEU A 342 -0.11 12.76 17.53
CA LEU A 342 -0.45 13.20 16.17
C LEU A 342 -1.97 13.24 15.92
N GLY A 343 -2.83 13.04 16.92
CA GLY A 343 -4.28 13.07 16.73
C GLY A 343 -4.86 11.77 16.15
N TYR A 344 -4.19 10.65 16.41
CA TYR A 344 -4.59 9.29 16.00
C TYR A 344 -4.85 9.09 14.50
N PRO A 345 -3.94 9.47 13.58
CA PRO A 345 -4.13 9.16 12.17
C PRO A 345 -4.29 7.63 11.95
N PRO A 346 -5.11 7.18 10.98
CA PRO A 346 -5.06 5.81 10.50
C PRO A 346 -3.64 5.50 9.99
N LEU A 347 -3.08 4.34 10.35
CA LEU A 347 -1.74 3.95 9.92
C LEU A 347 -1.75 3.37 8.51
N VAL A 348 -2.07 4.21 7.53
CA VAL A 348 -1.96 3.94 6.09
C VAL A 348 -0.91 4.86 5.49
N THR A 349 -0.36 4.54 4.31
CA THR A 349 0.65 5.39 3.67
C THR A 349 0.07 6.78 3.34
N PRO A 350 0.77 7.89 3.65
CA PRO A 350 2.12 7.97 4.23
C PRO A 350 2.20 8.04 5.77
N MET A 351 1.05 8.08 6.48
CA MET A 351 0.95 8.25 7.93
C MET A 351 1.70 7.18 8.73
N SER A 352 1.67 5.92 8.26
CA SER A 352 2.41 4.82 8.87
C SER A 352 3.92 5.10 8.96
N GLN A 353 4.56 5.45 7.83
CA GLN A 353 6.00 5.67 7.76
C GLN A 353 6.42 6.92 8.55
N MET A 354 5.62 7.97 8.49
CA MET A 354 5.83 9.21 9.24
C MET A 354 5.81 8.96 10.75
N THR A 355 4.77 8.29 11.24
CA THR A 355 4.62 7.97 12.67
C THR A 355 5.75 7.06 13.15
N GLY A 356 6.13 6.06 12.35
CA GLY A 356 7.21 5.12 12.68
C GLY A 356 8.57 5.77 12.77
N SER A 357 8.94 6.55 11.75
CA SER A 357 10.24 7.21 11.72
C SER A 357 10.37 8.24 12.84
N GLN A 358 9.28 8.96 13.17
CA GLN A 358 9.28 9.86 14.32
C GLN A 358 9.43 9.11 15.64
N ALA A 359 8.79 7.94 15.80
CA ALA A 359 8.94 7.12 16.99
C ALA A 359 10.39 6.60 17.17
N VAL A 360 11.05 6.18 16.08
CA VAL A 360 12.48 5.82 16.11
C VAL A 360 13.32 7.01 16.60
N ASN A 361 13.12 8.21 16.06
CA ASN A 361 13.84 9.40 16.52
C ASN A 361 13.56 9.73 17.99
N ASN A 362 12.31 9.59 18.44
CA ASN A 362 11.93 9.82 19.82
C ASN A 362 12.64 8.86 20.79
N VAL A 363 12.81 7.59 20.41
CA VAL A 363 13.55 6.59 21.19
C VAL A 363 15.06 6.88 21.17
N LEU A 364 15.64 7.13 20.00
CA LEU A 364 17.10 7.32 19.85
C LEU A 364 17.60 8.63 20.46
N PHE A 365 16.87 9.73 20.28
CA PHE A 365 17.35 11.07 20.63
C PHE A 365 16.54 11.75 21.75
N GLY A 366 15.43 11.14 22.16
CA GLY A 366 14.46 11.68 23.11
C GLY A 366 13.26 12.32 22.41
N ARG A 367 12.08 12.20 23.03
CA ARG A 367 10.80 12.64 22.45
C ARG A 367 10.85 14.07 21.92
N TYR A 368 10.55 14.21 20.63
CA TYR A 368 10.45 15.48 19.90
C TYR A 368 11.65 16.43 20.00
N LYS A 369 12.83 15.93 20.41
CA LYS A 369 14.09 16.70 20.27
C LYS A 369 14.51 16.84 18.81
N MET A 370 14.14 15.86 17.99
CA MET A 370 14.34 15.86 16.54
C MET A 370 13.01 15.54 15.85
N ILE A 371 12.26 16.59 15.51
CA ILE A 371 11.00 16.47 14.79
C ILE A 371 11.29 16.41 13.30
N THR A 372 10.84 15.34 12.65
CA THR A 372 11.04 15.15 11.21
C THR A 372 10.26 16.17 10.39
N GLY A 373 10.79 16.57 9.23
CA GLY A 373 10.11 17.48 8.29
C GLY A 373 8.66 17.07 8.00
N PRO A 374 8.38 15.81 7.63
CA PRO A 374 7.02 15.33 7.38
C PRO A 374 6.07 15.50 8.58
N VAL A 375 6.53 15.24 9.81
CA VAL A 375 5.71 15.50 11.01
C VAL A 375 5.43 16.99 11.17
N ARG A 376 6.41 17.85 10.90
CA ARG A 376 6.20 19.31 10.94
C ARG A 376 5.21 19.78 9.87
N ASP A 377 5.29 19.23 8.66
CA ASP A 377 4.34 19.47 7.57
C ASP A 377 2.92 19.00 7.96
N TYR A 378 2.80 17.83 8.59
CA TYR A 378 1.55 17.29 9.11
C TYR A 378 0.93 18.16 10.19
N VAL A 379 1.73 18.59 11.18
CA VAL A 379 1.26 19.51 12.23
C VAL A 379 0.84 20.86 11.64
N ALA A 380 1.50 21.31 10.56
CA ALA A 380 1.11 22.52 9.84
C ALA A 380 -0.18 22.34 9.00
N GLY A 381 -0.74 21.13 8.88
CA GLY A 381 -1.96 20.87 8.12
C GLY A 381 -1.74 20.52 6.65
N ALA A 382 -0.50 20.32 6.19
CA ALA A 382 -0.20 20.05 4.78
C ALA A 382 -0.76 18.71 4.24
N TYR A 383 -1.19 17.83 5.15
CA TYR A 383 -1.79 16.54 4.81
C TYR A 383 -3.31 16.50 5.02
N GLY A 384 -3.93 17.60 5.44
CA GLY A 384 -5.33 17.66 5.85
C GLY A 384 -5.51 17.58 7.36
N THR A 385 -6.74 17.32 7.77
CA THR A 385 -7.21 17.42 9.16
C THR A 385 -7.13 16.06 9.86
N PRO A 386 -6.39 15.94 10.97
CA PRO A 386 -6.36 14.72 11.76
C PRO A 386 -7.72 14.35 12.37
N PRO A 387 -7.97 13.06 12.66
CA PRO A 387 -9.20 12.60 13.31
C PRO A 387 -9.46 13.18 14.70
N ALA A 388 -8.42 13.61 15.41
CA ALA A 388 -8.51 14.28 16.70
C ALA A 388 -7.43 15.37 16.82
N ALA A 389 -7.55 16.23 17.83
CA ALA A 389 -6.58 17.29 18.07
C ALA A 389 -5.15 16.72 18.28
N ILE A 390 -4.18 17.36 17.64
CA ILE A 390 -2.74 17.11 17.87
C ILE A 390 -2.38 17.64 19.26
N ASP A 391 -1.43 16.98 19.92
CA ASP A 391 -0.88 17.43 21.20
C ASP A 391 -0.38 18.87 21.14
N GLY A 392 -0.82 19.69 22.10
CA GLY A 392 -0.57 21.13 22.09
C GLY A 392 0.90 21.51 22.27
N ASP A 393 1.70 20.69 22.96
CA ASP A 393 3.13 20.96 23.13
C ASP A 393 3.91 20.55 21.88
N LEU A 394 3.51 19.46 21.22
CA LEU A 394 4.02 19.12 19.89
C LEU A 394 3.71 20.22 18.86
N VAL A 395 2.49 20.78 18.88
CA VAL A 395 2.12 21.91 18.00
C VAL A 395 3.06 23.10 18.21
N LYS A 396 3.30 23.52 19.46
CA LYS A 396 4.22 24.64 19.76
C LYS A 396 5.62 24.38 19.25
N LEU A 397 6.15 23.17 19.44
CA LEU A 397 7.51 22.81 19.02
C LEU A 397 7.64 22.77 17.49
N ALA A 398 6.73 22.07 16.81
CA ALA A 398 6.79 21.85 15.37
C ALA A 398 6.55 23.12 14.54
N MET A 399 5.81 24.08 15.08
CA MET A 399 5.38 25.33 14.41
C MET A 399 6.29 26.55 14.63
N THR A 400 7.43 26.41 15.34
CA THR A 400 8.32 27.54 15.71
C THR A 400 8.75 28.44 14.53
N ASP A 401 8.83 27.89 13.32
CA ASP A 401 9.25 28.53 12.06
C ASP A 401 8.34 28.11 10.89
N ARG A 402 7.06 27.81 11.17
CA ARG A 402 6.09 27.39 10.17
C ARG A 402 4.76 28.11 10.34
N GLU A 403 4.15 28.42 9.21
CA GLU A 403 2.79 28.93 9.15
C GLU A 403 1.79 27.78 8.98
N PRO A 404 0.61 27.85 9.64
CA PRO A 404 -0.43 26.86 9.44
C PRO A 404 -1.00 26.97 8.03
N VAL A 405 -1.25 25.83 7.40
CA VAL A 405 -2.01 25.73 6.16
C VAL A 405 -3.47 26.04 6.49
N THR A 406 -4.02 27.04 5.81
CA THR A 406 -5.43 27.42 5.92
C THR A 406 -6.19 26.92 4.70
N GLY A 407 -7.34 26.28 4.90
CA GLY A 407 -8.12 25.68 3.82
C GLY A 407 -7.53 24.34 3.31
N ARG A 408 -7.81 24.00 2.06
CA ARG A 408 -7.34 22.74 1.46
C ARG A 408 -5.87 22.87 1.05
N PRO A 409 -4.97 21.94 1.43
CA PRO A 409 -3.54 22.04 1.11
C PRO A 409 -3.25 22.22 -0.38
N ALA A 410 -4.02 21.57 -1.25
CA ALA A 410 -3.84 21.67 -2.70
C ALA A 410 -4.22 23.03 -3.31
N ASP A 411 -4.98 23.88 -2.62
CA ASP A 411 -5.31 25.23 -3.12
C ASP A 411 -4.05 26.13 -3.22
N SER A 412 -2.98 25.76 -2.50
CA SER A 412 -1.69 26.45 -2.56
C SER A 412 -0.80 26.02 -3.73
N LEU A 413 -1.16 24.93 -4.42
CA LEU A 413 -0.39 24.39 -5.54
C LEU A 413 -0.74 25.14 -6.83
N LYS A 414 0.30 25.50 -7.58
CA LYS A 414 0.12 26.04 -8.94
C LYS A 414 -0.23 24.89 -9.90
N PRO A 415 -0.98 25.14 -10.98
CA PRO A 415 -1.18 24.16 -12.05
C PRO A 415 0.15 23.60 -12.55
N GLU A 416 0.20 22.29 -12.80
CA GLU A 416 1.46 21.56 -13.04
C GLU A 416 1.52 20.91 -14.44
N MET A 417 0.38 20.76 -15.13
CA MET A 417 0.31 20.01 -16.39
C MET A 417 1.11 20.66 -17.53
N ASP A 418 1.09 21.98 -17.64
CA ASP A 418 1.83 22.71 -18.68
C ASP A 418 3.35 22.62 -18.47
N GLU A 419 3.80 22.73 -17.22
CA GLU A 419 5.22 22.56 -16.86
C GLU A 419 5.69 21.13 -17.12
N ALA A 420 4.86 20.13 -16.79
CA ALA A 420 5.13 18.74 -17.08
C ALA A 420 5.27 18.48 -18.59
N ARG A 421 4.33 19.00 -19.40
CA ARG A 421 4.37 18.92 -20.86
C ARG A 421 5.64 19.53 -21.43
N GLU A 422 5.97 20.75 -21.01
CA GLU A 422 7.16 21.47 -21.49
C GLU A 422 8.46 20.74 -21.11
N SER A 423 8.52 20.15 -19.92
CA SER A 423 9.69 19.41 -19.43
C SER A 423 10.05 18.18 -20.26
N ILE A 424 9.05 17.50 -20.84
CA ILE A 424 9.27 16.29 -21.64
C ILE A 424 9.00 16.47 -23.13
N LYS A 425 8.73 17.69 -23.61
CA LYS A 425 8.41 17.97 -25.02
C LYS A 425 9.43 17.41 -26.01
N ALA A 426 10.69 17.32 -25.59
CA ALA A 426 11.77 16.79 -26.40
C ALA A 426 11.68 15.27 -26.56
N ILE A 427 10.94 14.57 -25.69
CA ILE A 427 10.74 13.12 -25.64
C ILE A 427 9.38 12.73 -26.22
N SER A 428 8.29 13.35 -25.76
CA SER A 428 6.90 13.00 -26.12
C SER A 428 5.95 14.19 -25.90
N ASP A 429 4.83 14.23 -26.63
CA ASP A 429 3.70 15.13 -26.38
C ASP A 429 2.42 14.38 -25.92
N ASP A 430 2.52 13.06 -25.76
CA ASP A 430 1.44 12.17 -25.39
C ASP A 430 1.03 12.37 -23.92
N ILE A 431 -0.28 12.40 -23.66
CA ILE A 431 -0.82 12.68 -22.32
C ILE A 431 -0.41 11.62 -21.29
N ASP A 432 -0.23 10.36 -21.69
CA ASP A 432 0.17 9.28 -20.78
C ASP A 432 1.58 9.53 -20.24
N ASP A 433 2.48 9.95 -21.13
CA ASP A 433 3.87 10.25 -20.79
C ASP A 433 3.96 11.52 -19.94
N ILE A 434 3.15 12.54 -20.26
CA ILE A 434 3.08 13.78 -19.47
C ILE A 434 2.62 13.46 -18.04
N LEU A 435 1.60 12.62 -17.88
CA LEU A 435 1.11 12.21 -16.56
C LEU A 435 2.14 11.35 -15.80
N ILE A 436 2.85 10.45 -16.49
CA ILE A 436 3.97 9.70 -15.88
C ILE A 436 5.02 10.67 -15.33
N TYR A 437 5.40 11.69 -16.10
CA TYR A 437 6.37 12.68 -15.65
C TYR A 437 5.83 13.56 -14.51
N ALA A 438 4.59 14.05 -14.61
CA ALA A 438 3.97 14.90 -13.60
C ALA A 438 3.92 14.20 -12.23
N LEU A 439 3.59 12.91 -12.21
CA LEU A 439 3.52 12.11 -11.00
C LEU A 439 4.91 11.69 -10.48
N TYR A 440 5.85 11.42 -11.39
CA TYR A 440 7.19 10.92 -11.04
C TYR A 440 8.28 11.61 -11.88
N PRO A 441 8.65 12.87 -11.59
CA PRO A 441 9.58 13.63 -12.44
C PRO A 441 10.94 12.97 -12.61
N THR A 442 11.43 12.24 -11.59
CA THR A 442 12.73 11.57 -11.65
C THR A 442 12.62 10.16 -12.24
N THR A 443 11.83 9.28 -11.61
CA THR A 443 11.74 7.87 -12.01
C THR A 443 10.92 7.68 -13.27
N GLY A 444 9.85 8.46 -13.44
CA GLY A 444 9.06 8.52 -14.66
C GLY A 444 9.89 9.04 -15.84
N LEU A 445 10.67 10.11 -15.69
CA LEU A 445 11.56 10.58 -16.77
C LEU A 445 12.58 9.52 -17.19
N ARG A 446 13.19 8.80 -16.24
CA ARG A 446 14.09 7.67 -16.54
C ARG A 446 13.36 6.61 -17.36
N PHE A 447 12.15 6.22 -16.95
CA PHE A 447 11.32 5.27 -17.69
C PHE A 447 10.98 5.77 -19.10
N LEU A 448 10.58 7.04 -19.26
CA LEU A 448 10.23 7.60 -20.57
C LEU A 448 11.40 7.57 -21.55
N LYS A 449 12.62 7.84 -21.07
CA LYS A 449 13.82 7.70 -21.90
C LYS A 449 14.05 6.25 -22.33
N ILE A 450 13.76 5.28 -21.47
CA ILE A 450 13.84 3.84 -21.82
C ILE A 450 12.76 3.49 -22.84
N LYS A 451 11.49 3.82 -22.57
CA LYS A 451 10.34 3.58 -23.45
C LYS A 451 10.55 4.11 -24.87
N HIS A 452 11.12 5.31 -24.99
CA HIS A 452 11.38 5.97 -26.28
C HIS A 452 12.77 5.69 -26.86
N GLY A 453 13.48 4.66 -26.37
CA GLY A 453 14.74 4.18 -26.96
C GLY A 453 15.94 5.13 -26.82
N ARG A 454 15.89 6.09 -25.88
CA ARG A 454 16.98 7.03 -25.59
C ARG A 454 18.00 6.48 -24.61
N GLU A 455 17.56 5.59 -23.73
CA GLU A 455 18.40 4.86 -22.79
C GLU A 455 18.05 3.35 -22.88
N PRO A 456 19.03 2.44 -22.76
CA PRO A 456 18.74 1.01 -22.75
C PRO A 456 18.02 0.62 -21.46
N MET A 457 17.16 -0.40 -21.53
CA MET A 457 16.52 -0.94 -20.33
C MET A 457 17.55 -1.65 -19.44
N PRO A 458 17.69 -1.26 -18.16
CA PRO A 458 18.55 -1.93 -17.19
C PRO A 458 18.18 -3.40 -17.02
N ASP A 459 19.15 -4.27 -16.75
CA ASP A 459 18.91 -5.70 -16.55
C ASP A 459 17.98 -5.99 -15.37
N GLU A 460 18.05 -5.18 -14.30
CA GLU A 460 17.16 -5.22 -13.13
C GLU A 460 15.67 -5.02 -13.48
N MET A 461 15.37 -4.34 -14.60
CA MET A 461 13.99 -4.14 -15.07
C MET A 461 13.53 -5.24 -16.01
N LYS A 462 14.43 -6.07 -16.55
CA LYS A 462 14.06 -7.13 -17.50
C LYS A 462 13.36 -8.27 -16.75
N PRO A 463 12.44 -8.98 -17.42
CA PRO A 463 11.99 -10.29 -16.97
C PRO A 463 13.21 -11.14 -16.63
N GLY A 464 13.30 -11.64 -15.39
CA GLY A 464 14.40 -12.50 -14.99
C GLY A 464 14.36 -13.80 -15.80
N SER A 465 15.46 -14.17 -16.44
CA SER A 465 15.67 -15.54 -16.90
C SER A 465 15.98 -16.42 -15.69
N ASP A 466 15.02 -17.21 -15.24
CA ASP A 466 15.07 -18.39 -14.34
C ASP A 466 16.37 -18.72 -13.56
N GLU A 467 17.02 -17.75 -12.91
CA GLU A 467 17.97 -18.02 -11.84
C GLU A 467 17.74 -17.05 -10.68
N PRO A 468 17.69 -17.55 -9.43
CA PRO A 468 17.62 -16.70 -8.27
C PRO A 468 18.92 -15.92 -8.18
N SER A 469 18.92 -14.67 -8.65
CA SER A 469 20.01 -13.75 -8.36
C SER A 469 20.07 -13.62 -6.85
N ARG A 470 21.11 -14.17 -6.23
CA ARG A 470 21.50 -13.78 -4.88
C ARG A 470 21.67 -12.27 -4.94
N THR A 471 20.78 -11.55 -4.28
CA THR A 471 20.90 -10.11 -4.12
C THR A 471 22.21 -9.88 -3.38
N GLU A 472 23.24 -9.47 -4.11
CA GLU A 472 24.35 -8.76 -3.51
C GLU A 472 23.76 -7.49 -2.88
N VAL A 473 24.07 -7.32 -1.60
CA VAL A 473 23.79 -6.10 -0.87
C VAL A 473 24.48 -4.97 -1.63
N VAL A 474 23.72 -4.12 -2.30
CA VAL A 474 24.24 -2.88 -2.90
C VAL A 474 24.78 -2.04 -1.74
N SER A 475 26.10 -2.01 -1.62
CA SER A 475 26.81 -1.20 -0.67
C SER A 475 26.62 0.28 -1.02
N ALA A 476 26.42 1.08 0.03
CA ALA A 476 26.45 2.53 -0.05
C ALA A 476 27.75 3.04 -0.71
N PRO A 477 27.75 4.23 -1.33
CA PRO A 477 28.93 4.79 -1.96
C PRO A 477 30.12 4.85 -0.98
N SER A 478 31.27 4.33 -1.42
CA SER A 478 32.49 4.22 -0.64
C SER A 478 33.02 5.60 -0.24
N VAL A 479 33.04 5.86 1.07
CA VAL A 479 33.90 6.89 1.68
C VAL A 479 35.34 6.37 1.64
N PRO A 480 36.36 7.17 1.26
CA PRO A 480 37.74 6.71 1.26
C PRO A 480 38.22 6.49 2.71
N THR A 481 38.31 5.22 3.11
CA THR A 481 38.85 4.80 4.40
C THR A 481 40.37 4.73 4.34
N VAL A 482 41.03 5.48 5.22
CA VAL A 482 42.47 5.37 5.49
C VAL A 482 42.76 3.98 6.05
N THR A 483 43.60 3.19 5.37
CA THR A 483 43.99 1.85 5.82
C THR A 483 44.86 1.96 7.09
N PRO A 484 44.48 1.34 8.22
CA PRO A 484 45.32 1.30 9.40
C PRO A 484 46.56 0.43 9.16
N PRO A 485 47.72 0.75 9.79
CA PRO A 485 48.94 -0.04 9.64
C PRO A 485 48.77 -1.44 10.23
N ARG A 486 49.32 -2.43 9.52
CA ARG A 486 49.31 -3.87 9.89
C ARG A 486 49.92 -4.10 11.27
N SER A 487 49.24 -4.87 12.11
CA SER A 487 49.71 -5.31 13.41
C SER A 487 50.57 -6.60 13.31
N PRO A 488 51.44 -6.87 14.30
CA PRO A 488 52.20 -8.12 14.38
C PRO A 488 51.32 -9.37 14.53
N ASN A 489 50.04 -9.21 14.86
CA ASN A 489 49.11 -10.31 15.16
C ASN A 489 48.24 -10.71 13.96
N ALA A 490 48.44 -10.10 12.79
CA ALA A 490 47.73 -10.45 11.57
C ALA A 490 47.99 -11.90 11.16
N ARG A 491 46.91 -12.66 10.85
CA ARG A 491 46.98 -14.06 10.41
C ARG A 491 46.52 -14.19 8.96
N GLN A 492 47.22 -14.99 8.17
CA GLN A 492 46.81 -15.35 6.81
C GLN A 492 45.84 -16.52 6.82
N PHE A 493 44.79 -16.41 6.01
CA PHE A 493 43.83 -17.46 5.75
C PHE A 493 43.70 -17.68 4.24
N ASN A 494 43.59 -18.95 3.85
CA ASN A 494 43.14 -19.33 2.52
C ASN A 494 41.62 -19.39 2.55
N VAL A 495 40.96 -18.58 1.73
CA VAL A 495 39.51 -18.56 1.60
C VAL A 495 39.15 -18.95 0.18
N PHE A 496 38.17 -19.86 0.05
CA PHE A 496 37.67 -20.31 -1.23
C PHE A 496 36.25 -19.77 -1.41
N VAL A 497 36.03 -18.92 -2.42
CA VAL A 497 34.72 -18.35 -2.75
C VAL A 497 34.43 -18.63 -4.21
N GLY A 498 33.31 -19.29 -4.50
CA GLY A 498 32.93 -19.61 -5.88
C GLY A 498 33.91 -20.55 -6.61
N GLY A 499 34.75 -21.31 -5.89
CA GLY A 499 35.79 -22.16 -6.48
C GLY A 499 37.11 -21.43 -6.76
N GLU A 500 37.18 -20.11 -6.56
CA GLU A 500 38.41 -19.32 -6.63
C GLU A 500 39.11 -19.25 -5.26
N HIS A 501 40.45 -19.26 -5.29
CA HIS A 501 41.31 -19.22 -4.11
C HIS A 501 41.80 -17.80 -3.85
N PHE A 502 41.55 -17.33 -2.63
CA PHE A 502 42.01 -16.04 -2.13
C PHE A 502 42.90 -16.22 -0.90
N GLN A 503 43.98 -15.46 -0.82
CA GLN A 503 44.74 -15.28 0.40
C GLN A 503 44.33 -13.96 1.05
N VAL A 504 43.74 -14.05 2.24
CA VAL A 504 43.30 -12.89 3.02
C VAL A 504 44.07 -12.82 4.32
N GLU A 505 44.51 -11.62 4.68
CA GLU A 505 45.12 -11.32 5.98
C GLU A 505 44.05 -10.72 6.90
N VAL A 506 43.85 -11.32 8.07
CA VAL A 506 42.90 -10.85 9.08
C VAL A 506 43.69 -10.36 10.29
N ASP A 507 43.48 -9.09 10.63
CA ASP A 507 44.14 -8.42 11.75
C ASP A 507 43.13 -8.21 12.91
N PRO A 508 43.36 -8.75 14.11
CA PRO A 508 42.43 -8.61 15.21
C PRO A 508 42.35 -7.16 15.72
N ILE A 509 41.14 -6.60 15.80
CA ILE A 509 40.85 -5.21 16.20
C ILE A 509 41.04 -4.98 17.73
N ARG A 510 41.37 -6.02 18.52
CA ARG A 510 41.65 -5.92 19.97
C ARG A 510 42.81 -6.85 20.39
N PRO A 511 43.64 -6.47 21.37
CA PRO A 511 44.67 -7.36 21.91
C PRO A 511 43.99 -8.58 22.56
N ALA A 512 44.54 -9.77 22.30
CA ALA A 512 44.09 -11.01 22.90
C ALA A 512 44.08 -10.88 24.43
N ARG A 513 42.95 -11.19 25.08
CA ARG A 513 42.94 -11.43 26.53
C ARG A 513 43.84 -12.63 26.79
N ASP A 514 44.83 -12.43 27.65
CA ASP A 514 45.68 -13.51 28.14
C ASP A 514 44.83 -14.67 28.67
N ALA A 515 45.22 -15.88 28.28
CA ALA A 515 44.63 -17.12 28.74
C ALA A 515 44.78 -17.23 30.26
N LEU A 516 43.67 -17.31 30.98
CA LEU A 516 43.63 -17.82 32.35
C LEU A 516 43.22 -19.29 32.29
N VAL A 517 44.11 -20.12 32.82
CA VAL A 517 43.99 -21.55 33.11
C VAL A 517 42.81 -21.83 34.03
#